data_AF-A0A9Q3SMW6-F1
#
_entry.id   AF-A0A9Q3SMW6-F1
#
_cell.length_a   1.000
_cell.length_b   1.000
_cell.length_c   1.000
_cell.angle_alpha   90.00
_cell.angle_beta   90.00
_cell.angle_gamma   90.00
#
_symmetry.space_group_name_H-M   'P 1'
#
loop_
_entity.id
_entity.type
_entity.pdbx_description
1 polymer ?
#
loop_
_entity_poly.entity_id
_entity_poly.type
_entity_poly.pdbx_seq_one_letter_code
_entity_poly.pdbx_strand_id
1 'polypeptide(L)'
;MSIATDFATADVTRNHGADTAHDIDSLHDEIERLDAQILAAVARRTELTRTVGMMEPRSAASSAREMSVLQRFGDLGHEGRTLGMLLLRMGRGQIAR
;
A
#
# COMPACT_ATOMS: atom_id res chain seq x y z
N MET A 1 -39.33 -11.07 44.88
CA MET A 1 -38.47 -12.08 44.23
C MET A 1 -38.74 -11.99 42.74
N SER A 2 -37.89 -11.28 41.97
CA SER A 2 -37.97 -11.23 40.51
C SER A 2 -36.59 -10.84 39.97
N ILE A 3 -35.83 -11.84 39.54
CA ILE A 3 -34.50 -11.69 38.93
C ILE A 3 -34.44 -12.60 37.70
N ALA A 4 -35.02 -12.18 36.59
CA ALA A 4 -34.99 -12.97 35.37
C ALA A 4 -35.11 -12.12 34.08
N THR A 5 -34.37 -11.00 33.97
CA THR A 5 -34.42 -10.21 32.71
C THR A 5 -33.07 -9.68 32.21
N ASP A 6 -31.92 -10.00 32.82
CA ASP A 6 -30.64 -9.33 32.47
C ASP A 6 -29.57 -10.22 31.80
N PHE A 7 -29.89 -11.46 31.43
CA PHE A 7 -28.92 -12.38 30.82
C PHE A 7 -28.87 -12.34 29.29
N ALA A 8 -29.96 -11.96 28.63
CA ALA A 8 -30.06 -11.99 27.15
C ALA A 8 -29.35 -10.81 26.47
N THR A 9 -29.30 -9.64 27.13
CA THR A 9 -28.61 -8.44 26.62
C THR A 9 -27.09 -8.56 26.72
N ALA A 10 -26.59 -9.19 27.79
CA ALA A 10 -25.16 -9.39 28.01
C ALA A 10 -24.52 -10.39 27.02
N ASP A 11 -25.30 -11.36 26.52
CA ASP A 11 -24.84 -12.38 25.58
C ASP A 11 -24.70 -11.83 24.15
N VAL A 12 -25.70 -11.06 23.68
CA VAL A 12 -25.66 -10.41 22.36
C VAL A 12 -24.51 -9.40 22.27
N THR A 13 -24.24 -8.66 23.35
CA THR A 13 -23.17 -7.65 23.38
C THR A 13 -21.77 -8.30 23.39
N ARG A 14 -21.59 -9.44 24.07
CA ARG A 14 -20.34 -10.22 24.02
C ARG A 14 -20.11 -10.86 22.65
N ASN A 15 -21.16 -11.40 22.03
CA ASN A 15 -21.07 -12.03 20.72
C ASN A 15 -20.70 -11.01 19.62
N HIS A 16 -21.34 -9.83 19.63
CA HIS A 16 -21.03 -8.79 18.65
C HIS A 16 -19.59 -8.25 18.80
N GLY A 17 -19.10 -8.08 20.03
CA GLY A 17 -17.71 -7.67 20.27
C GLY A 17 -16.69 -8.70 19.79
N ALA A 18 -16.95 -9.99 19.98
CA ALA A 18 -16.08 -11.07 19.48
C ALA A 18 -16.10 -11.18 17.95
N ASP A 19 -17.28 -11.05 17.33
CA ASP A 19 -17.42 -11.04 15.87
C ASP A 19 -16.71 -9.82 15.24
N THR A 20 -16.88 -8.62 15.81
CA THR A 20 -16.17 -7.42 15.33
C THR A 20 -14.66 -7.48 15.51
N ALA A 21 -14.16 -8.13 16.57
CA ALA A 21 -12.73 -8.33 16.77
C ALA A 21 -12.18 -9.30 15.71
N HIS A 22 -12.90 -10.37 15.41
CA HIS A 22 -12.54 -11.30 14.33
C HIS A 22 -12.53 -10.63 12.94
N ASP A 23 -13.47 -9.71 12.70
CA ASP A 23 -13.51 -8.92 11.47
C ASP A 23 -12.31 -7.94 11.38
N ILE A 24 -11.94 -7.27 12.49
CA ILE A 24 -10.79 -6.38 12.53
C ILE A 24 -9.48 -7.15 12.33
N ASP A 25 -9.32 -8.31 12.97
CA ASP A 25 -8.14 -9.16 12.78
C ASP A 25 -8.03 -9.64 11.32
N SER A 26 -9.16 -10.01 10.71
CA SER A 26 -9.20 -10.40 9.29
C SER A 26 -8.81 -9.25 8.35
N LEU A 27 -9.22 -8.00 8.67
CA LEU A 27 -8.82 -6.80 7.93
C LEU A 27 -7.32 -6.52 8.09
N HIS A 28 -6.76 -6.68 9.29
CA HIS A 28 -5.32 -6.55 9.50
C HIS A 28 -4.53 -7.59 8.70
N ASP A 29 -4.96 -8.86 8.71
CA ASP A 29 -4.34 -9.91 7.90
C ASP A 29 -4.40 -9.57 6.40
N GLU A 30 -5.49 -8.95 5.94
CA GLU A 30 -5.60 -8.48 4.55
C GLU A 30 -4.63 -7.34 4.26
N ILE A 31 -4.50 -6.37 5.16
CA ILE A 31 -3.53 -5.28 5.05
C ILE A 31 -2.11 -5.84 4.97
N GLU A 32 -1.74 -6.78 5.84
CA GLU A 32 -0.41 -7.39 5.83
C GLU A 32 -0.13 -8.13 4.50
N ARG A 33 -1.12 -8.84 3.97
CA ARG A 33 -1.02 -9.48 2.64
C ARG A 33 -0.84 -8.46 1.52
N LEU A 34 -1.55 -7.33 1.58
CA LEU A 34 -1.43 -6.25 0.60
C LEU A 34 -0.07 -5.57 0.70
N ASP A 35 0.42 -5.31 1.92
CA ASP A 35 1.73 -4.71 2.17
C ASP A 35 2.86 -5.59 1.65
N ALA A 36 2.79 -6.90 1.86
CA ALA A 36 3.74 -7.86 1.29
C ALA A 36 3.76 -7.80 -0.25
N GLN A 37 2.60 -7.68 -0.88
CA GLN A 37 2.48 -7.53 -2.34
C GLN A 37 3.05 -6.20 -2.83
N ILE A 38 2.76 -5.10 -2.12
CA ILE A 38 3.29 -3.77 -2.44
C ILE A 38 4.83 -3.79 -2.34
N LEU A 39 5.39 -4.35 -1.26
CA LEU A 39 6.84 -4.47 -1.08
C LEU A 39 7.49 -5.27 -2.20
N ALA A 40 6.93 -6.43 -2.54
CA ALA A 40 7.42 -7.26 -3.64
C ALA A 40 7.36 -6.52 -4.99
N ALA A 41 6.26 -5.83 -5.26
CA ALA A 41 6.07 -5.06 -6.48
C ALA A 41 7.04 -3.87 -6.57
N VAL A 42 7.25 -3.14 -5.48
CA VAL A 42 8.19 -2.01 -5.41
C VAL A 42 9.63 -2.48 -5.62
N ALA A 43 10.04 -3.59 -5.00
CA ALA A 43 11.36 -4.17 -5.18
C ALA A 43 11.60 -4.56 -6.65
N ARG A 44 10.65 -5.29 -7.25
CA ARG A 44 10.75 -5.71 -8.66
C ARG A 44 10.75 -4.52 -9.61
N ARG A 45 9.87 -3.53 -9.38
CA ARG A 45 9.82 -2.29 -10.18
C ARG A 45 11.14 -1.53 -10.11
N THR A 46 11.75 -1.45 -8.93
CA THR A 46 13.03 -0.77 -8.72
C THR A 46 14.14 -1.43 -9.50
N GLU A 47 14.23 -2.77 -9.44
CA GLU A 47 15.22 -3.53 -10.21
C GLU A 47 15.04 -3.30 -11.72
N LEU A 48 13.83 -3.47 -12.24
CA LEU A 48 13.54 -3.25 -13.66
C LEU A 48 13.87 -1.82 -14.10
N THR A 49 13.55 -0.82 -13.28
CA THR A 49 13.84 0.58 -13.61
C THR A 49 15.34 0.84 -13.68
N ARG A 50 16.13 0.23 -12.78
CA ARG A 50 17.60 0.31 -12.82
C ARG A 50 18.15 -0.37 -14.06
N THR A 51 17.72 -1.61 -14.36
CA THR A 51 18.15 -2.34 -15.55
C THR A 51 17.88 -1.52 -16.82
N VAL A 52 16.68 -0.96 -16.96
CA VAL A 52 16.31 -0.10 -18.09
C VAL A 52 17.17 1.16 -18.11
N GLY A 53 17.37 1.83 -16.98
CA GLY A 53 18.19 3.04 -16.90
C GLY A 53 19.68 2.85 -17.20
N MET A 54 20.21 1.62 -17.05
CA MET A 54 21.57 1.28 -17.48
C MET A 54 21.68 1.09 -19.00
N MET A 55 20.58 0.68 -19.64
CA MET A 55 20.52 0.47 -21.10
C MET A 55 20.08 1.74 -21.85
N GLU A 56 19.28 2.59 -21.22
CA GLU A 56 18.69 3.79 -21.81
C GLU A 56 19.41 5.06 -21.29
N PRO A 57 20.13 5.79 -22.15
CA PRO A 57 20.69 7.07 -21.77
C PRO A 57 19.58 8.09 -21.50
N ARG A 58 19.84 9.02 -20.59
CA ARG A 58 18.88 10.07 -20.23
C ARG A 58 18.50 10.90 -21.46
N SER A 59 17.21 10.92 -21.77
CA SER A 59 16.65 11.54 -22.98
C SER A 59 15.35 12.29 -22.69
N ALA A 60 14.83 12.99 -23.71
CA ALA A 60 13.50 13.60 -23.62
C ALA A 60 12.40 12.53 -23.46
N ALA A 61 12.55 11.38 -24.13
CA ALA A 61 11.62 10.26 -24.03
C ALA A 61 11.65 9.62 -22.63
N SER A 62 12.84 9.46 -22.03
CA SER A 62 12.96 8.96 -20.66
C SER A 62 12.27 9.91 -19.68
N SER A 63 12.43 11.22 -19.86
CA SER A 63 11.81 12.26 -19.01
C SER A 63 10.27 12.28 -19.16
N ALA A 64 9.75 12.12 -20.37
CA ALA A 64 8.31 12.00 -20.61
C ALA A 64 7.70 10.76 -19.95
N ARG A 65 8.44 9.64 -19.94
CA ARG A 65 8.01 8.40 -19.26
C ARG A 65 7.94 8.59 -17.75
N GLU A 66 8.84 9.35 -17.15
CA GLU A 66 8.78 9.71 -15.73
C GLU A 66 7.56 10.57 -15.41
N MET A 67 7.25 11.54 -16.27
CA MET A 67 6.03 12.35 -16.14
C MET A 67 4.77 11.47 -16.17
N SER A 68 4.73 10.47 -17.04
CA SER A 68 3.62 9.50 -17.10
C SER A 68 3.48 8.67 -15.81
N VAL A 69 4.58 8.36 -15.11
CA VAL A 69 4.50 7.73 -13.78
C VAL A 69 3.82 8.67 -12.79
N LEU A 70 4.22 9.95 -12.74
CA LEU A 70 3.63 10.91 -11.81
C LEU A 70 2.14 11.15 -12.07
N GLN A 71 1.71 11.14 -13.33
CA GLN A 71 0.29 11.23 -13.68
C GLN A 71 -0.50 10.02 -13.16
N ARG A 72 -0.06 8.80 -13.49
CA ARG A 72 -0.74 7.56 -13.06
C ARG A 72 -0.88 7.45 -11.54
N PHE A 73 0.19 7.79 -10.81
CA PHE A 73 0.12 7.78 -9.35
C PHE A 73 -0.63 8.99 -8.79
N GLY A 74 -0.72 10.09 -9.54
CA GLY A 74 -1.51 11.28 -9.18
C GLY A 74 -3.01 11.03 -9.13
N ASP A 75 -3.51 9.98 -9.78
CA ASP A 75 -4.93 9.56 -9.70
C ASP A 75 -5.33 9.14 -8.28
N LEU A 76 -4.36 8.82 -7.41
CA LEU A 76 -4.54 8.57 -5.98
C LEU A 76 -4.45 9.85 -5.12
N GLY A 77 -4.44 11.04 -5.73
CA GLY A 77 -4.33 12.32 -5.03
C GLY A 77 -2.90 12.75 -4.73
N HIS A 78 -2.73 13.55 -3.67
CA HIS A 78 -1.45 14.17 -3.33
C HIS A 78 -0.42 13.13 -2.84
N GLU A 79 -0.87 12.21 -2.00
CA GLU A 79 -0.10 11.10 -1.45
C GLU A 79 0.33 10.16 -2.58
N GLY A 80 -0.55 9.92 -3.54
CA GLY A 80 -0.27 9.21 -4.77
C GLY A 80 0.90 9.81 -5.55
N ARG A 81 0.83 11.10 -5.86
CA ARG A 81 1.93 11.80 -6.53
C ARG A 81 3.25 11.66 -5.75
N THR A 82 3.19 11.74 -4.42
CA THR A 82 4.35 11.56 -3.53
C THR A 82 4.93 10.15 -3.63
N LEU A 83 4.08 9.11 -3.63
CA LEU A 83 4.49 7.73 -3.88
C LEU A 83 5.18 7.58 -5.25
N GLY A 84 4.62 8.18 -6.30
CA GLY A 84 5.23 8.23 -7.63
C GLY A 84 6.64 8.83 -7.63
N MET A 85 6.85 9.93 -6.89
CA MET A 85 8.17 10.55 -6.73
C MET A 85 9.15 9.64 -5.99
N LEU A 86 8.73 8.98 -4.91
CA LEU A 86 9.56 8.02 -4.17
C LEU A 86 9.99 6.85 -5.07
N LEU A 87 9.05 6.29 -5.83
CA LEU A 87 9.30 5.21 -6.76
C LEU A 87 10.29 5.56 -7.88
N LEU A 88 10.26 6.80 -8.39
CA LEU A 88 11.24 7.28 -9.36
C LEU A 88 12.63 7.42 -8.74
N ARG A 89 12.72 7.95 -7.51
CA ARG A 89 13.99 8.11 -6.79
C ARG A 89 14.67 6.78 -6.50
N MET A 90 13.92 5.75 -6.09
CA MET A 90 14.47 4.41 -5.84
C MET A 90 15.09 3.77 -7.10
N GLY A 91 14.44 3.97 -8.26
CA GLY A 91 14.85 3.38 -9.54
C GLY A 91 16.06 4.02 -10.21
N ARG A 92 16.32 5.32 -9.98
CA ARG A 92 17.48 6.03 -10.56
C ARG A 92 18.81 5.70 -9.88
N GLY A 93 18.77 4.97 -8.76
CA GLY A 93 19.87 4.88 -7.82
C GLY A 93 20.04 6.19 -7.04
N GLN A 94 20.35 6.11 -5.75
CA GLN A 94 21.03 7.22 -5.12
C GLN A 94 22.29 7.44 -5.97
N ILE A 95 22.51 8.65 -6.49
CA ILE A 95 23.84 9.01 -6.97
C ILE A 95 24.71 8.81 -5.72
N ALA A 96 25.40 7.68 -5.63
CA ALA A 96 26.35 7.44 -4.56
C ALA A 96 27.39 8.55 -4.76
N ARG A 97 27.43 9.49 -3.81
CA ARG A 97 28.56 10.39 -3.67
C ARG A 97 29.75 9.58 -3.20
#